data_AF-A0A958Y791-F1
#
_entry.id   AF-A0A958Y791-F1
#
_cell.length_a   1.000
_cell.length_b   1.000
_cell.length_c   1.000
_cell.angle_alpha   90.00
_cell.angle_beta   90.00
_cell.angle_gamma   90.00
#
_symmetry.space_group_name_H-M   'P 1'
#
loop_
_entity.id
_entity.type
_entity.pdbx_description
1 polymer ?
#
loop_
_entity_poly.entity_id
_entity_poly.type
_entity_poly.pdbx_seq_one_letter_code
_entity_poly.pdbx_strand_id
1 'polypeptide(L)'
;MKTIAFIIQKEFKQIFRNKGMLPIIFIMPLLQLIILSNAATFEIKNIKFAYIDQDRTSASRALIEKFEASSYFNVLAEYPSEEQSDQALLKGQADIIL
;
A
#
# COMPACT_ATOMS: atom_id res chain seq x y z
N MET A 1 3.34 -38.54 29.69
CA MET A 1 3.18 -38.42 28.22
C MET A 1 1.83 -38.93 27.69
N LYS A 2 1.20 -39.96 28.28
CA LYS A 2 -0.10 -40.50 27.80
C LYS A 2 -1.26 -39.49 27.82
N THR A 3 -1.31 -38.62 28.83
CA THR A 3 -2.37 -37.60 28.98
C THR A 3 -2.39 -36.60 27.83
N ILE A 4 -1.22 -36.13 27.39
CA ILE A 4 -1.09 -35.16 26.29
C ILE A 4 -1.58 -35.77 24.97
N ALA A 5 -1.19 -37.02 24.68
CA ALA A 5 -1.64 -37.72 23.48
C ALA A 5 -3.17 -37.88 23.46
N PHE A 6 -3.78 -38.17 24.61
CA PHE A 6 -5.23 -38.30 24.74
C PHE A 6 -5.97 -36.97 24.48
N ILE A 7 -5.42 -35.87 24.97
CA ILE A 7 -5.97 -34.52 24.73
C ILE A 7 -5.88 -34.17 23.24
N ILE A 8 -4.72 -34.40 22.61
CA ILE A 8 -4.54 -34.15 21.17
C ILE A 8 -5.56 -34.94 20.35
N GLN A 9 -5.71 -36.25 20.62
CA GLN A 9 -6.67 -37.10 19.92
C GLN A 9 -8.11 -36.58 20.06
N LYS A 10 -8.50 -36.11 21.25
CA LYS A 10 -9.82 -35.52 21.50
C LYS A 10 -10.04 -34.26 20.66
N GLU A 11 -9.07 -33.35 20.63
CA GLU A 11 -9.20 -32.08 19.90
C GLU A 11 -9.27 -32.29 18.38
N PHE A 12 -8.45 -33.19 17.81
CA PHE A 12 -8.57 -33.56 16.39
C PHE A 12 -9.97 -34.10 16.07
N LYS A 13 -10.48 -35.02 16.89
CA LYS A 13 -11.85 -35.57 16.71
C LYS A 13 -12.91 -34.48 16.79
N GLN A 14 -12.73 -33.49 17.65
CA GLN A 14 -13.62 -32.35 17.79
C GLN A 14 -13.59 -31.44 16.57
N ILE A 15 -12.40 -31.14 16.02
CA ILE A 15 -12.22 -30.37 14.78
C ILE A 15 -12.95 -31.03 13.62
N PHE A 16 -12.77 -32.34 13.41
CA PHE A 16 -13.43 -33.06 12.32
C PHE A 16 -14.95 -33.21 12.50
N ARG A 17 -15.44 -33.29 13.74
CA ARG A 17 -16.87 -33.38 14.03
C ARG A 17 -17.59 -32.04 13.85
N ASN A 18 -16.93 -30.93 14.16
CA ASN A 18 -17.50 -29.60 14.00
C ASN A 18 -17.29 -29.09 12.57
N LYS A 19 -18.37 -29.14 11.77
CA LYS A 19 -18.37 -28.73 10.36
C LYS A 19 -17.91 -27.29 10.12
N GLY A 20 -17.99 -26.40 11.11
CA GLY A 20 -17.54 -25.01 11.01
C GLY A 20 -16.04 -24.80 11.31
N MET A 21 -15.41 -25.69 12.09
CA MET A 21 -14.01 -25.51 12.49
C MET A 21 -13.03 -25.69 11.34
N LEU A 22 -13.25 -26.71 10.50
CA LEU A 22 -12.40 -26.98 9.34
C LEU A 22 -12.33 -25.77 8.39
N PRO A 23 -13.46 -25.18 7.93
CA PRO A 23 -13.42 -23.95 7.16
C PRO A 23 -12.70 -22.80 7.86
N ILE A 24 -12.94 -22.55 9.15
CA ILE A 24 -12.30 -21.43 9.87
C ILE A 24 -10.77 -21.59 9.91
N ILE A 25 -10.27 -22.80 10.21
CA ILE A 25 -8.82 -23.08 10.32
C ILE A 25 -8.09 -22.81 8.99
N PHE A 26 -8.73 -23.02 7.85
CA PHE A 26 -8.09 -22.83 6.54
C PHE A 26 -8.45 -21.51 5.86
N ILE A 27 -9.72 -21.14 5.84
CA ILE A 27 -10.22 -19.95 5.13
C ILE A 27 -9.77 -18.68 5.84
N MET A 28 -9.79 -18.63 7.17
CA MET A 28 -9.43 -17.41 7.89
C MET A 28 -7.96 -17.03 7.68
N PRO A 29 -6.98 -17.95 7.78
CA PRO A 29 -5.60 -17.65 7.41
C PRO A 29 -5.42 -17.35 5.92
N LEU A 30 -6.16 -18.00 5.02
CA LEU A 30 -6.08 -17.71 3.59
C LEU A 30 -6.56 -16.29 3.27
N LEU A 31 -7.68 -15.86 3.85
CA LEU A 31 -8.18 -14.49 3.77
C LEU A 31 -7.16 -13.51 4.35
N GLN A 32 -6.53 -13.85 5.48
CA GLN A 32 -5.46 -13.03 6.05
C GLN A 32 -4.30 -12.88 5.08
N LEU A 33 -3.84 -13.96 4.43
CA LEU A 33 -2.76 -13.87 3.45
C LEU A 33 -3.14 -12.99 2.26
N ILE A 34 -4.37 -13.11 1.74
CA ILE A 34 -4.83 -12.28 0.62
C ILE A 34 -4.88 -10.79 1.01
N ILE A 35 -5.43 -10.48 2.19
CA ILE A 35 -5.55 -9.10 2.67
C ILE A 35 -4.17 -8.53 3.02
N LEU A 36 -3.40 -9.25 3.82
CA LEU A 36 -2.09 -8.80 4.31
C LEU A 36 -1.03 -8.83 3.23
N SER A 37 -1.10 -9.67 2.19
CA SER A 37 -0.15 -9.63 1.07
C SER A 37 -0.20 -8.30 0.33
N ASN A 38 -1.38 -7.69 0.19
CA ASN A 38 -1.53 -6.37 -0.42
C ASN A 38 -1.07 -5.24 0.52
N ALA A 39 -1.27 -5.40 1.83
CA ALA A 39 -0.85 -4.41 2.82
C ALA A 39 0.66 -4.50 3.17
N ALA A 40 1.27 -5.69 3.02
CA ALA A 40 2.68 -5.94 3.34
C ALA A 40 3.63 -5.35 2.30
N THR A 41 3.18 -5.20 1.06
CA THR A 41 3.85 -4.36 0.07
C THR A 41 3.56 -2.90 0.42
N PHE A 42 4.37 -2.30 1.28
CA PHE A 42 4.46 -0.84 1.46
C PHE A 42 5.01 -0.15 0.20
N GLU A 43 4.68 -0.65 -0.99
CA GLU A 43 5.10 -0.08 -2.26
C GLU A 43 4.29 1.19 -2.50
N ILE A 44 4.87 2.33 -2.15
CA ILE A 44 4.32 3.64 -2.51
C ILE A 44 4.55 3.82 -4.02
N LYS A 45 3.53 3.57 -4.83
CA LYS A 45 3.57 3.79 -6.28
C LYS A 45 2.45 4.75 -6.67
N ASN A 46 2.65 5.51 -7.74
CA ASN A 46 1.68 6.48 -8.26
C ASN A 46 1.46 7.69 -7.35
N ILE A 47 2.48 8.17 -6.65
CA ILE A 47 2.40 9.44 -5.91
C ILE A 47 2.18 10.55 -6.93
N LYS A 48 1.05 11.24 -6.85
CA LYS A 48 0.72 12.36 -7.71
C LYS A 48 1.62 13.55 -7.35
N PHE A 49 2.71 13.69 -8.08
CA PHE A 49 3.69 14.73 -7.84
C PHE A 49 3.42 15.93 -8.74
N ALA A 50 3.45 17.11 -8.15
CA ALA A 50 3.40 18.36 -8.87
C ALA A 50 4.52 19.30 -8.41
N TYR A 51 4.84 20.29 -9.22
CA TYR A 51 5.91 21.23 -8.91
C TYR A 51 5.63 22.63 -9.45
N ILE A 52 6.31 23.63 -8.88
CA ILE A 52 6.36 25.02 -9.37
C ILE A 52 7.81 25.40 -9.63
N ASP A 53 8.19 25.52 -10.91
CA ASP A 53 9.55 25.92 -11.28
C ASP A 53 9.67 27.44 -11.44
N GLN A 54 9.97 28.12 -10.33
CA GLN A 54 10.24 29.57 -10.35
C GLN A 54 11.64 29.91 -10.87
N ASP A 55 12.61 29.01 -10.69
CA ASP A 55 14.03 29.24 -11.02
C ASP A 55 14.29 29.04 -12.52
N ARG A 56 13.59 28.09 -13.16
CA ARG A 56 13.65 27.79 -14.60
C ARG A 56 15.06 27.52 -15.11
N THR A 57 15.94 27.06 -14.24
CA THR A 57 17.34 26.77 -14.54
C THR A 57 17.52 25.37 -15.11
N SER A 58 18.72 25.07 -15.60
CA SER A 58 19.08 23.69 -15.95
C SER A 58 19.09 22.77 -14.72
N ALA A 59 19.40 23.31 -13.53
CA ALA A 59 19.40 22.56 -12.29
C ALA A 59 17.98 22.17 -11.84
N SER A 60 17.01 23.09 -11.93
CA SER A 60 15.59 22.78 -11.61
C SER A 60 15.02 21.72 -12.55
N ARG A 61 15.27 21.85 -13.86
CA ARG A 61 14.88 20.83 -14.86
C ARG A 61 15.51 19.46 -14.60
N ALA A 62 16.80 19.41 -14.31
CA ALA A 62 17.48 18.15 -13.99
C ALA A 62 16.96 17.49 -12.70
N LEU A 63 16.42 18.27 -11.76
CA LEU A 63 15.75 17.73 -10.58
C LEU A 63 14.40 17.11 -10.97
N ILE A 64 13.60 17.79 -11.78
CA ILE A 64 12.30 17.30 -12.27
C ILE A 64 12.47 16.00 -13.06
N GLU A 65 13.46 15.94 -13.96
CA GLU A 65 13.78 14.72 -14.74
C GLU A 65 14.08 13.50 -13.85
N LYS A 66 14.71 13.71 -12.68
CA LYS A 66 14.94 12.62 -11.72
C LYS A 66 13.64 12.11 -11.08
N PHE A 67 12.67 13.00 -10.85
CA PHE A 67 11.34 12.61 -10.36
C PHE A 67 10.55 11.87 -11.45
N GLU A 68 10.62 12.33 -12.71
CA GLU A 68 9.98 11.66 -13.85
C GLU A 68 10.56 10.26 -14.11
N ALA A 69 11.87 10.08 -13.94
CA ALA A 69 12.53 8.79 -14.11
C ALA A 69 12.24 7.79 -12.96
N SER A 70 11.63 8.24 -11.87
CA SER A 70 11.36 7.43 -10.68
C SER A 70 10.00 6.72 -10.78
N SER A 71 9.96 5.42 -10.52
CA SER A 71 8.71 4.63 -10.52
C SER A 71 7.76 4.94 -9.35
N TYR A 72 8.20 5.77 -8.39
CA TYR A 72 7.41 6.15 -7.22
C TYR A 72 6.42 7.28 -7.56
N PHE A 73 6.80 8.18 -8.47
CA PHE A 73 6.08 9.42 -8.75
C PHE A 73 5.39 9.36 -10.10
N ASN A 74 4.18 9.91 -10.14
CA ASN A 74 3.47 10.25 -11.35
C ASN A 74 3.47 11.78 -11.43
N VAL A 75 4.33 12.34 -12.28
CA VAL A 75 4.48 13.80 -12.42
C VAL A 75 3.32 14.33 -13.25
N LEU A 76 2.41 15.09 -12.63
CA LEU A 76 1.10 15.41 -13.21
C LEU A 76 1.01 16.72 -14.01
N ALA A 77 1.89 17.69 -13.75
CA ALA A 77 2.15 18.92 -14.53
C ALA A 77 2.89 19.96 -13.66
N GLU A 78 3.48 20.96 -14.30
CA GLU A 78 3.87 22.23 -13.67
C GLU A 78 2.62 23.05 -13.31
N TYR A 79 2.52 23.53 -12.07
CA TYR A 79 1.50 24.51 -11.70
C TYR A 79 2.02 25.94 -11.92
N PRO A 80 1.20 26.84 -12.47
CA PRO A 80 1.63 28.21 -12.77
C PRO A 80 1.68 29.13 -11.54
N SER A 81 1.11 28.72 -10.40
CA SER A 81 1.17 29.46 -9.14
C SER A 81 0.95 28.56 -7.92
N GLU A 82 1.43 29.04 -6.77
CA GLU A 82 1.25 28.40 -5.45
C GLU A 82 -0.23 28.22 -5.10
N GLU A 83 -1.06 29.21 -5.40
CA GLU A 83 -2.51 29.11 -5.15
C GLU A 83 -3.15 27.95 -5.95
N GLN A 84 -2.73 27.73 -7.19
CA GLN A 84 -3.27 26.63 -8.01
C GLN A 84 -2.75 25.27 -7.54
N SER A 85 -1.48 25.18 -7.11
CA SER A 85 -0.95 23.95 -6.53
C SER A 85 -1.67 23.61 -5.23
N ASP A 86 -1.87 24.58 -4.35
CA ASP A 86 -2.57 24.37 -3.08
C ASP A 86 -4.00 23.89 -3.29
N GLN A 87 -4.72 24.48 -4.26
CA GLN A 87 -6.05 23.99 -4.63
C GLN A 87 -6.02 22.56 -5.16
N ALA A 88 -4.98 22.16 -5.90
CA ALA A 88 -4.82 20.80 -6.38
C ALA A 88 -4.56 19.81 -5.24
N LEU A 89 -3.77 20.20 -4.24
CA LEU A 89 -3.57 19.40 -3.02
C LEU A 89 -4.89 19.20 -2.28
N LEU A 90 -5.64 20.27 -2.05
CA LEU A 90 -6.94 20.23 -1.36
C LEU A 90 -7.99 19.39 -2.10
N LYS A 91 -7.91 19.33 -3.43
CA LYS A 91 -8.80 18.53 -4.29
C LYS A 91 -8.33 17.08 -4.47
N GLY A 92 -7.19 16.69 -3.90
CA GLY A 92 -6.59 15.36 -4.11
C GLY A 92 -6.11 15.10 -5.55
N GLN A 93 -5.87 16.18 -6.29
CA GLN A 93 -5.31 16.14 -7.64
C GLN A 93 -3.80 16.01 -7.60
N ALA A 94 -3.14 16.52 -6.55
CA ALA A 94 -1.75 16.26 -6.20
C ALA A 94 -1.68 15.66 -4.79
N ASP A 95 -0.70 14.80 -4.55
CA ASP A 95 -0.40 14.24 -3.23
C ASP A 95 0.76 15.00 -2.57
N ILE A 96 1.69 15.52 -3.38
CA ILE A 96 2.87 16.29 -2.96
C ILE A 96 3.13 17.41 -3.97
N ILE A 97 3.56 18.57 -3.46
CA ILE A 97 4.00 19.72 -4.27
C ILE A 97 5.44 20.07 -3.89
N LEU A 98 6.27 20.35 -4.90
CA LEU A 98 7.65 20.84 -4.75
C LEU A 98 7.80 22.26 -5.27
#